data_AF-A0A7C3TLL7-F1
#
_entry.id   AF-A0A7C3TLL7-F1
#
_cell.length_a   1.000
_cell.length_b   1.000
_cell.length_c   1.000
_cell.angle_alpha   90.00
_cell.angle_beta   90.00
_cell.angle_gamma   90.00
#
_symmetry.space_group_name_H-M   'P 1'
#
loop_
_entity.id
_entity.type
_entity.pdbx_description
1 polymer ?
#
loop_
_entity_poly.entity_id
_entity_poly.type
_entity_poly.pdbx_seq_one_letter_code
_entity_poly.pdbx_strand_id
1 'polypeptide(L)'
;MIRNVAAILAGYTLFVISSLILFRVAGVDPHRPASMNFQMLTVVYGAVFSFLSGFLVQLIAKIKQIVLNYILALVIAGFAVLSLIKADGVYWSQLLAIIIFAPVSFWGGLFYIARNTK
;
A
#
# COMPACT_ATOMS: atom_id res chain seq x y z
N MET A 1 -11.00 -18.44 -7.45
CA MET A 1 -10.88 -17.90 -6.07
C MET A 1 -9.44 -17.89 -5.58
N ILE A 2 -8.69 -19.01 -5.60
CA ILE A 2 -7.27 -19.09 -5.17
C ILE A 2 -6.39 -18.01 -5.83
N ARG A 3 -6.50 -17.82 -7.16
CA ARG A 3 -5.76 -16.79 -7.89
C ARG A 3 -6.03 -15.37 -7.38
N ASN A 4 -7.26 -15.05 -7.01
CA ASN A 4 -7.64 -13.72 -6.52
C ASN A 4 -7.06 -13.47 -5.12
N VAL A 5 -7.09 -14.49 -4.26
CA VAL A 5 -6.44 -14.44 -2.94
C VAL A 5 -4.93 -14.26 -3.10
N ALA A 6 -4.30 -15.06 -3.97
CA ALA A 6 -2.87 -14.94 -4.27
C ALA A 6 -2.50 -13.55 -4.82
N ALA A 7 -3.35 -12.96 -5.67
CA ALA A 7 -3.16 -11.61 -6.19
C ALA A 7 -3.16 -10.55 -5.09
N ILE A 8 -4.16 -10.60 -4.18
CA ILE A 8 -4.23 -9.68 -3.03
C ILE A 8 -3.00 -9.83 -2.14
N LEU A 9 -2.61 -11.07 -1.82
CA LEU A 9 -1.43 -11.34 -1.00
C LEU A 9 -0.15 -10.83 -1.66
N ALA A 10 0.02 -11.02 -2.97
CA ALA A 10 1.16 -10.51 -3.71
C ALA A 10 1.21 -8.98 -3.73
N GLY A 11 0.07 -8.32 -3.98
CA GLY A 11 -0.03 -6.86 -3.95
C GLY A 11 0.29 -6.29 -2.56
N TYR A 12 -0.29 -6.86 -1.50
CA TYR A 12 0.01 -6.46 -0.13
C TYR A 12 1.48 -6.69 0.23
N THR A 13 2.03 -7.84 -0.15
CA THR A 13 3.43 -8.20 0.10
C THR A 13 4.39 -7.21 -0.57
N LEU A 14 4.12 -6.82 -1.82
CA LEU A 14 4.92 -5.80 -2.52
C LEU A 14 4.96 -4.48 -1.73
N PHE A 15 3.81 -4.03 -1.23
CA PHE A 15 3.71 -2.79 -0.47
C PHE A 15 4.45 -2.89 0.88
N VAL A 16 4.24 -3.97 1.63
CA VAL A 16 4.86 -4.15 2.95
C VAL A 16 6.37 -4.31 2.84
N ILE A 17 6.87 -5.17 1.94
CA ILE A 17 8.30 -5.41 1.80
C ILE A 17 9.01 -4.12 1.37
N SER A 18 8.48 -3.39 0.39
CA SER A 18 9.08 -2.13 -0.05
C SER A 18 9.11 -1.07 1.05
N SER A 19 8.05 -0.98 1.87
CA SER A 19 8.00 -0.11 3.05
C SER A 19 9.05 -0.52 4.10
N LEU A 20 9.13 -1.80 4.44
CA LEU A 20 10.13 -2.32 5.39
C LEU A 20 11.56 -2.06 4.91
N ILE A 21 11.82 -2.20 3.61
CA ILE A 21 13.13 -1.89 3.02
C ILE A 21 13.45 -0.40 3.21
N LEU A 22 12.50 0.50 2.89
CA LEU A 22 12.71 1.94 3.04
C LEU A 22 13.12 2.30 4.47
N PHE A 23 12.36 1.86 5.47
CA PHE A 23 12.63 2.19 6.87
C PHE A 23 13.90 1.54 7.40
N ARG A 24 14.18 0.27 7.04
CA ARG A 24 15.40 -0.42 7.47
C ARG A 24 16.67 0.17 6.86
N VAL A 25 16.66 0.47 5.56
CA VAL A 25 17.82 1.05 4.87
C VAL A 25 18.08 2.48 5.35
N ALA A 26 17.02 3.25 5.60
CA ALA A 26 17.15 4.61 6.14
C ALA A 26 17.47 4.66 7.63
N GLY A 27 17.35 3.56 8.37
CA GLY A 27 17.51 3.53 9.82
C GLY A 27 16.47 4.35 10.58
N VAL A 28 15.29 4.59 9.99
CA VAL A 28 14.22 5.40 10.58
C VAL A 28 13.15 4.49 11.18
N ASP A 29 12.81 4.74 12.44
CA ASP A 29 11.70 4.06 13.11
C ASP A 29 10.36 4.67 12.67
N PRO A 30 9.45 3.90 12.05
CA PRO A 30 8.15 4.40 11.60
C PRO A 30 7.21 4.84 12.73
N HIS A 31 7.51 4.51 13.99
CA HIS A 31 6.73 4.89 15.18
C HIS A 31 7.33 6.09 15.94
N ARG A 32 8.39 6.70 15.40
CA ARG A 32 9.03 7.90 15.98
C ARG A 32 8.90 9.10 15.04
N PRO A 33 9.11 10.33 15.55
CA PRO A 33 9.20 11.50 14.70
C PRO A 33 10.31 11.31 13.67
N ALA A 34 10.02 11.61 12.41
CA ALA A 34 11.00 11.66 11.33
C ALA A 34 11.10 13.09 10.79
N SER A 35 12.23 13.42 10.17
CA SER A 35 12.40 14.73 9.52
C SER A 35 11.36 14.93 8.42
N MET A 36 10.94 16.18 8.20
CA MET A 36 9.94 16.51 7.17
C MET A 36 10.36 16.00 5.78
N ASN A 37 11.66 16.11 5.45
CA ASN A 37 12.19 15.63 4.17
C ASN A 37 12.02 14.12 4.02
N PHE A 38 12.25 13.34 5.09
CA PHE A 38 12.04 11.90 5.05
C PHE A 38 10.56 11.55 4.93
N GLN A 39 9.68 12.25 5.64
CA GLN A 39 8.23 12.05 5.51
C GLN A 39 7.74 12.30 4.07
N MET A 40 8.20 13.39 3.44
CA MET A 40 7.86 13.69 2.04
C MET A 40 8.39 12.61 1.08
N LEU A 41 9.61 12.13 1.28
CA LEU A 41 10.17 11.00 0.52
C LEU A 41 9.30 9.75 0.70
N THR A 42 8.90 9.43 1.93
CA THR A 42 8.03 8.29 2.23
C THR A 42 6.67 8.41 1.55
N VAL A 43 6.09 9.62 1.46
CA VAL A 43 4.84 9.85 0.72
C VAL A 43 5.01 9.46 -0.75
N VAL A 44 6.04 9.98 -1.42
CA VAL A 44 6.26 9.70 -2.85
C VAL A 44 6.57 8.23 -3.07
N TYR A 45 7.53 7.68 -2.31
CA TYR A 45 7.94 6.29 -2.42
C TYR A 45 6.77 5.33 -2.12
N GLY A 46 6.06 5.55 -1.02
CA GLY A 46 4.91 4.75 -0.62
C GLY A 46 3.75 4.83 -1.60
N ALA A 47 3.49 6.01 -2.19
CA ALA A 47 2.49 6.16 -3.24
C ALA A 47 2.84 5.35 -4.49
N VAL A 48 4.10 5.39 -4.94
CA VAL A 48 4.57 4.60 -6.09
C VAL A 48 4.36 3.10 -5.85
N PHE A 49 4.84 2.58 -4.72
CA PHE A 49 4.69 1.14 -4.44
C PHE A 49 3.25 0.74 -4.17
N SER A 50 2.44 1.60 -3.54
CA SER A 50 1.03 1.34 -3.36
C SER A 50 0.28 1.25 -4.69
N PHE A 51 0.56 2.18 -5.62
CA PHE A 51 0.01 2.14 -6.97
C PHE A 51 0.42 0.83 -7.67
N LEU A 52 1.71 0.46 -7.62
CA LEU A 52 2.20 -0.78 -8.21
C LEU A 52 1.55 -2.02 -7.59
N SER A 53 1.30 -2.03 -6.27
CA SER A 53 0.57 -3.10 -5.60
C SER A 53 -0.85 -3.26 -6.14
N GLY A 54 -1.55 -2.14 -6.33
CA GLY A 54 -2.87 -2.11 -6.95
C GLY A 54 -2.89 -2.65 -8.38
N PHE A 55 -1.91 -2.22 -9.17
CA PHE A 55 -1.71 -2.69 -10.54
C PHE A 55 -1.42 -4.19 -10.59
N LEU A 56 -0.55 -4.67 -9.70
CA LEU A 56 -0.14 -6.06 -9.60
C LEU A 56 -1.31 -6.99 -9.26
N VAL A 57 -2.23 -6.56 -8.38
CA VAL A 57 -3.46 -7.33 -8.08
C VAL A 57 -4.23 -7.62 -9.36
N GLN A 58 -4.47 -6.61 -10.19
CA GLN A 58 -5.22 -6.76 -11.43
C GLN A 58 -4.47 -7.61 -12.47
N LEU A 59 -3.15 -7.42 -12.57
CA LEU A 59 -2.27 -8.21 -13.43
C LEU A 59 -2.34 -9.72 -13.12
N ILE A 60 -2.28 -10.10 -11.85
CA ILE A 60 -2.31 -11.51 -11.40
C ILE A 60 -3.73 -12.07 -11.44
N ALA A 61 -4.71 -11.31 -10.94
CA ALA A 61 -6.08 -11.78 -10.86
C ALA A 61 -6.71 -11.98 -12.24
N LYS A 62 -6.26 -11.23 -13.27
CA LYS A 62 -6.78 -11.28 -14.65
C LYS A 62 -8.30 -11.17 -14.70
N ILE A 63 -8.87 -10.32 -13.85
CA ILE A 63 -10.30 -10.00 -13.86
C ILE A 63 -10.44 -8.49 -14.07
N LYS A 64 -11.51 -8.02 -14.71
CA LYS A 64 -11.77 -6.59 -14.93
C LYS A 64 -12.67 -6.00 -13.85
N GLN A 65 -12.47 -6.42 -12.59
CA GLN A 65 -13.31 -6.03 -11.46
C GLN A 65 -12.47 -5.34 -10.39
N ILE A 66 -12.89 -4.14 -9.99
CA ILE A 66 -12.15 -3.31 -9.03
C ILE A 66 -12.30 -3.79 -7.57
N VAL A 67 -13.23 -4.72 -7.31
CA VAL A 67 -13.52 -5.26 -5.97
C VAL A 67 -12.28 -5.77 -5.24
N LEU A 68 -11.32 -6.40 -5.95
CA LEU A 68 -10.08 -6.87 -5.31
C LEU A 68 -9.19 -5.74 -4.82
N ASN A 69 -9.21 -4.57 -5.48
CA ASN A 69 -8.45 -3.40 -5.04
C ASN A 69 -9.09 -2.73 -3.82
N TYR A 70 -10.43 -2.77 -3.69
CA TYR A 70 -11.07 -2.38 -2.44
C TYR A 70 -10.62 -3.28 -1.28
N ILE A 71 -10.58 -4.59 -1.51
CA ILE A 71 -10.08 -5.53 -0.50
C ILE A 71 -8.61 -5.25 -0.17
N LEU A 72 -7.75 -5.02 -1.17
CA LEU A 72 -6.35 -4.64 -0.93
C LEU A 72 -6.25 -3.36 -0.10
N ALA A 73 -6.99 -2.30 -0.46
CA ALA A 73 -6.99 -1.05 0.26
C ALA A 73 -7.44 -1.23 1.73
N LEU A 74 -8.47 -2.05 1.96
CA LEU A 74 -8.91 -2.41 3.30
C LEU A 74 -7.87 -3.21 4.07
N VAL A 75 -7.11 -4.10 3.42
CA VAL A 75 -6.01 -4.83 4.05
C VAL A 75 -4.89 -3.86 4.46
N ILE A 76 -4.47 -2.97 3.57
CA ILE A 76 -3.44 -1.94 3.87
C ILE A 76 -3.90 -1.05 5.04
N ALA A 77 -5.10 -0.50 4.95
CA ALA A 77 -5.66 0.36 5.99
C ALA A 77 -5.87 -0.41 7.31
N GLY A 78 -6.35 -1.65 7.24
CA GLY A 78 -6.58 -2.49 8.41
C GLY A 78 -5.30 -2.78 9.18
N PHE A 79 -4.22 -3.16 8.50
CA PHE A 79 -2.92 -3.36 9.16
C PHE A 79 -2.34 -2.04 9.69
N ALA A 80 -2.55 -0.92 9.00
CA ALA A 80 -2.14 0.39 9.48
C ALA A 80 -2.92 0.82 10.75
N VAL A 81 -4.22 0.54 10.83
CA VAL A 81 -5.05 0.76 12.03
C VAL A 81 -4.55 -0.13 13.18
N LEU A 82 -4.27 -1.40 12.93
CA LEU A 82 -3.70 -2.30 13.95
C LEU A 82 -2.32 -1.83 14.43
N SER A 83 -1.50 -1.27 13.54
CA SER A 83 -0.22 -0.63 13.90
C SER A 83 -0.45 0.64 14.72
N LEU A 84 -1.45 1.45 14.36
CA LEU A 84 -1.79 2.69 15.06
C LEU A 84 -2.23 2.42 16.50
N ILE A 85 -3.08 1.41 16.72
CA ILE A 85 -3.55 1.01 18.07
C ILE A 85 -2.38 0.56 18.97
N LYS A 86 -1.32 0.00 18.39
CA LYS A 86 -0.14 -0.49 19.12
C LYS A 86 0.97 0.56 19.30
N ALA A 87 0.84 1.71 18.66
CA ALA A 87 1.89 2.71 18.64
C ALA A 87 1.77 3.66 19.83
N ASP A 88 2.88 3.86 20.54
CA ASP A 88 2.96 4.84 21.63
C ASP A 88 3.54 6.16 21.09
N GLY A 89 2.66 7.16 20.89
CA GLY A 89 3.05 8.55 20.67
C GLY A 89 2.91 9.09 19.25
N VAL A 90 3.54 8.47 18.24
CA VAL A 90 3.63 9.07 16.89
C VAL A 90 3.08 8.16 15.79
N TYR A 91 2.17 8.71 14.99
CA TYR A 91 1.30 7.95 14.07
C TYR A 91 1.43 8.32 12.59
N TRP A 92 2.46 9.10 12.23
CA TRP A 92 2.53 9.72 10.89
C TRP A 92 2.55 8.67 9.77
N SER A 93 3.34 7.59 9.92
CA SER A 93 3.47 6.57 8.88
C SER A 93 2.18 5.75 8.72
N GLN A 94 1.46 5.49 9.82
CA GLN A 94 0.16 4.81 9.82
C GLN A 94 -0.92 5.68 9.17
N LEU A 95 -0.93 6.98 9.48
CA LEU A 95 -1.85 7.94 8.85
C LEU A 95 -1.60 8.03 7.34
N LEU A 96 -0.33 8.06 6.89
CA LEU A 96 -0.01 8.00 5.47
C LEU A 96 -0.54 6.71 4.82
N ALA A 97 -0.41 5.57 5.49
CA ALA A 97 -0.90 4.29 4.98
C ALA A 97 -2.42 4.27 4.81
N ILE A 98 -3.16 4.84 5.76
CA ILE A 98 -4.63 4.88 5.73
C ILE A 98 -5.13 5.93 4.71
N ILE A 99 -4.59 7.14 4.76
CA ILE A 99 -5.15 8.31 4.06
C ILE A 99 -4.61 8.41 2.63
N ILE A 100 -3.37 7.98 2.39
CA ILE A 100 -2.72 8.12 1.08
C ILE A 100 -2.55 6.76 0.42
N PHE A 101 -1.83 5.83 1.06
CA PHE A 101 -1.39 4.63 0.37
C PHE A 101 -2.56 3.69 0.05
N ALA A 102 -3.46 3.43 0.99
CA ALA A 102 -4.64 2.60 0.72
C ALA A 102 -5.48 3.13 -0.47
N PRO A 103 -5.86 4.44 -0.54
CA PRO A 103 -6.49 5.00 -1.73
C PRO A 103 -5.63 4.92 -3.00
N VAL A 104 -4.33 5.16 -2.94
CA VAL A 104 -3.45 5.10 -4.12
C VAL A 104 -3.39 3.69 -4.72
N SER A 105 -3.51 2.63 -3.90
CA SER A 105 -3.58 1.24 -4.38
C SER A 105 -4.83 0.97 -5.23
N PHE A 106 -5.89 1.74 -5.03
CA PHE A 106 -7.09 1.65 -5.85
C PHE A 106 -6.84 2.18 -7.26
N TRP A 107 -6.19 3.34 -7.37
CA TRP A 107 -5.85 3.97 -8.66
C TRP A 107 -4.94 3.09 -9.53
N GLY A 108 -4.01 2.36 -8.92
CA GLY A 108 -3.18 1.38 -9.64
C GLY A 108 -3.99 0.29 -10.35
N GLY A 109 -5.04 -0.21 -9.69
CA GLY A 109 -5.94 -1.19 -10.28
C GLY A 109 -6.80 -0.60 -11.40
N LEU A 110 -7.35 0.60 -11.18
CA LEU A 110 -8.13 1.30 -12.21
C LEU A 110 -7.31 1.53 -13.49
N PHE A 111 -6.05 1.94 -13.34
CA PHE A 111 -5.16 2.15 -14.46
C PHE A 111 -4.97 0.88 -15.32
N TYR A 112 -4.75 -0.27 -14.68
CA TYR A 112 -4.65 -1.55 -15.39
C TYR A 112 -5.93 -1.89 -16.14
N ILE A 113 -7.10 -1.78 -15.47
CA ILE A 113 -8.39 -2.11 -16.08
C ILE A 113 -8.66 -1.20 -17.28
N ALA A 114 -8.44 0.11 -17.15
CA ALA A 114 -8.65 1.08 -18.22
C ALA A 114 -7.76 0.80 -19.44
N ARG A 115 -6.51 0.37 -19.24
CA ARG A 115 -5.58 0.02 -20.32
C ARG A 115 -6.02 -1.24 -21.07
N ASN A 116 -6.60 -2.22 -20.38
CA ASN A 116 -6.91 -3.55 -20.93
C ASN A 116 -8.38 -3.72 -21.36
N THR A 117 -9.16 -2.64 -21.35
CA THR A 117 -10.58 -2.62 -21.77
C THR A 117 -10.80 -1.89 -23.09
N LYS A 118 -9.72 -1.49 -23.77
CA LYS A 118 -9.71 -1.22 -25.20
C LYS A 118 -9.58 -2.53 -25.98
#